data_AF-A0A1I4SSV6-F1
#
_entry.id   AF-A0A1I4SSV6-F1
#
_cell.length_a   1.000
_cell.length_b   1.000
_cell.length_c   1.000
_cell.angle_alpha   90.00
_cell.angle_beta   90.00
_cell.angle_gamma   90.00
#
_symmetry.space_group_name_H-M   'P 1'
#
loop_
_entity.id
_entity.type
_entity.pdbx_description
1 polymer ?
#
loop_
_entity_poly.entity_id
_entity_poly.type
_entity_poly.pdbx_seq_one_letter_code
_entity_poly.pdbx_strand_id
1 'polypeptide(L)'
;MNMKKWKRYENDRAVSSVVGIIILLLITLLSISIIILYTIPTIDDMQDLAKAQKIEQAFTVADSRASKASLGESPLQTTRVSLMGGTLEVRGDAEAYNESQIMILAVSSSSSWYDDFLNKSDQWNSWKDYENESDFSGYSSTIPMGKIIYTTGDRTIAYEGGGVWSRYGDGGSVMISPPEFHFNTQTLTLPIMKITGNTSISGTTETDIMVRSTNTPQVLFPNTTIDINFTNPIRADDLFIYINSEFYDGWAKYAETLTASEVTLDHQNQTTIIQLGTVPPMGTFPLSSSFKIIKLNESNPDPMYNFSFYFEDTEGDASNFNPVRTYITATAGTKTLYYEIKKNEITTIEYTDSSYGTNKEKWATSGGSEFPIYEDPLHVKMANSTFDLLSTTYMLEYDNQADAEFSWDEVSSTTMLPNVSITTGDVYPLYNVTNHYMKLLASDGLIVCSWSQNNNEKIKEEDSEYTLVYDSSGNIAYLHITSSDLEASVV
;
A
#
# COMPACT_ATOMS: atom_id res chain seq x y z
N MET A 1 12.97 27.86 -104.33
CA MET A 1 13.03 28.80 -103.20
C MET A 1 12.36 28.16 -101.99
N ASN A 2 13.14 27.93 -100.92
CA ASN A 2 12.77 27.64 -99.52
C ASN A 2 11.73 26.56 -99.14
N MET A 3 12.29 25.42 -98.70
CA MET A 3 12.15 24.83 -97.36
C MET A 3 10.74 24.59 -96.78
N LYS A 4 10.40 23.30 -96.62
CA LYS A 4 9.76 22.80 -95.39
C LYS A 4 10.08 21.31 -95.23
N LYS A 5 11.17 21.01 -94.50
CA LYS A 5 11.37 19.68 -93.89
C LYS A 5 10.30 19.53 -92.82
N TRP A 6 9.32 18.66 -93.05
CA TRP A 6 8.42 18.21 -92.00
C TRP A 6 9.20 17.24 -91.11
N LYS A 7 9.45 17.66 -89.87
CA LYS A 7 10.08 16.86 -88.83
C LYS A 7 9.11 15.70 -88.52
N ARG A 8 9.47 14.49 -88.95
CA ARG A 8 8.74 13.27 -88.60
C ARG A 8 8.98 13.03 -87.12
N TYR A 9 7.95 13.19 -86.29
CA TYR A 9 8.00 12.75 -84.89
C TYR A 9 8.01 11.22 -84.91
N GLU A 10 9.17 10.63 -84.60
CA GLU A 10 9.25 9.22 -84.25
C GLU A 10 8.52 9.05 -82.91
N ASN A 11 7.56 8.14 -82.87
CA ASN A 11 6.80 7.82 -81.68
C ASN A 11 7.65 6.92 -80.76
N ASP A 12 8.31 7.51 -79.76
CA ASP A 12 9.00 6.83 -78.64
C ASP A 12 8.04 6.14 -77.65
N ARG A 13 6.94 5.56 -78.14
CA ARG A 13 5.92 4.95 -77.29
C ARG A 13 6.29 3.56 -76.76
N ALA A 14 7.36 2.94 -77.29
CA ALA A 14 7.85 1.64 -76.83
C ALA A 14 8.82 1.72 -75.63
N VAL A 15 9.36 2.91 -75.33
CA VAL A 15 10.31 3.11 -74.21
C VAL A 15 9.57 3.33 -72.88
N SER A 16 8.36 3.91 -72.94
CA SER A 16 7.58 4.29 -71.75
C SER A 16 7.04 3.11 -70.93
N SER A 17 6.74 1.96 -71.55
CA SER A 17 6.20 0.80 -70.83
C SER A 17 7.29 0.09 -70.01
N VAL A 18 8.47 -0.10 -70.60
CA VAL A 18 9.61 -0.73 -69.95
C VAL A 18 10.13 0.13 -68.79
N VAL A 19 10.22 1.45 -68.98
CA VAL A 19 10.61 2.39 -67.92
C VAL A 19 9.59 2.39 -66.78
N GLY A 20 8.28 2.36 -67.08
CA GLY A 20 7.25 2.27 -66.06
C GLY A 20 7.35 1.00 -65.21
N ILE A 21 7.62 -0.15 -65.82
CA ILE A 21 7.81 -1.43 -65.12
C ILE A 21 9.07 -1.39 -64.24
N ILE A 22 10.18 -0.84 -64.75
CA ILE A 22 11.42 -0.71 -63.96
C ILE A 22 11.20 0.20 -62.74
N ILE A 23 10.51 1.33 -62.92
CA ILE A 23 10.22 2.26 -61.82
C ILE A 23 9.30 1.61 -60.78
N LEU A 24 8.25 0.90 -61.20
CA LEU A 24 7.38 0.16 -60.28
C LEU A 24 8.16 -0.92 -59.50
N LEU A 25 9.03 -1.66 -60.17
CA LEU A 25 9.89 -2.65 -59.52
C LEU A 25 10.83 -1.99 -58.51
N LEU A 26 11.44 -0.85 -58.86
CA LEU A 26 12.33 -0.11 -57.96
C LEU A 26 11.60 0.43 -56.73
N ILE A 27 10.40 1.01 -56.92
CA ILE A 27 9.58 1.53 -55.83
C ILE A 27 9.08 0.40 -54.94
N THR A 28 8.59 -0.70 -55.50
CA THR A 28 8.12 -1.85 -54.70
C THR A 28 9.26 -2.47 -53.89
N LEU A 29 10.45 -2.62 -54.46
CA LEU A 29 11.63 -3.08 -53.73
C LEU A 29 12.02 -2.12 -52.61
N LEU A 30 12.05 -0.82 -52.89
CA LEU A 30 12.30 0.22 -51.87
C LEU A 30 11.29 0.17 -50.73
N SER A 31 10.01 0.04 -51.05
CA SER A 31 8.95 -0.07 -50.05
C SER A 31 9.12 -1.33 -49.19
N ILE A 32 9.38 -2.49 -49.80
CA ILE A 32 9.62 -3.75 -49.07
C ILE A 32 10.85 -3.62 -48.18
N SER A 33 11.95 -3.04 -48.68
CA SER A 33 13.16 -2.83 -47.88
C SER A 33 12.93 -1.93 -46.67
N ILE A 34 12.20 -0.83 -46.85
CA ILE A 34 11.85 0.08 -45.75
C ILE A 34 10.96 -0.63 -44.74
N ILE A 35 9.91 -1.35 -45.19
CA ILE A 35 9.02 -2.10 -44.31
C ILE A 35 9.81 -3.12 -43.48
N ILE A 36 10.67 -3.93 -44.12
CA ILE A 36 11.46 -4.95 -43.42
C ILE A 36 12.37 -4.32 -42.36
N LEU A 37 13.03 -3.20 -42.68
CA LEU A 37 13.94 -2.51 -41.77
C LEU A 37 13.23 -2.05 -40.49
N TYR A 38 12.00 -1.56 -40.61
CA TYR A 38 11.20 -1.09 -39.46
C TYR A 38 10.42 -2.21 -38.77
N THR A 39 10.06 -3.29 -39.47
CA THR A 39 9.17 -4.33 -38.94
C THR A 39 9.92 -5.40 -38.15
N ILE A 40 11.14 -5.75 -38.53
CA ILE A 40 11.91 -6.80 -37.84
C ILE A 40 12.08 -6.49 -36.33
N PRO A 41 12.56 -5.30 -35.92
CA PRO A 41 12.74 -5.01 -34.49
C PRO A 41 11.44 -5.12 -33.69
N THR A 42 10.33 -4.62 -34.26
CA THR A 42 9.01 -4.69 -33.61
C THR A 42 8.51 -6.13 -33.49
N ILE A 43 8.76 -7.00 -34.47
CA ILE A 43 8.39 -8.41 -34.38
C ILE A 43 9.20 -9.12 -33.30
N ASP A 44 10.50 -8.84 -33.19
CA ASP A 44 11.35 -9.45 -32.18
C ASP A 44 10.91 -9.03 -30.77
N ASP A 45 10.64 -7.73 -30.55
CA ASP A 45 10.09 -7.22 -29.29
C ASP A 45 8.75 -7.88 -28.93
N MET A 46 7.85 -8.02 -29.92
CA MET A 46 6.56 -8.70 -29.73
C MET A 46 6.72 -10.18 -29.40
N GLN A 47 7.72 -10.86 -29.99
CA GLN A 47 8.02 -12.25 -29.67
C GLN A 47 8.54 -12.39 -28.24
N ASP A 48 9.43 -11.52 -27.80
CA ASP A 48 10.00 -11.58 -26.45
C ASP A 48 8.96 -11.26 -25.37
N LEU A 49 8.07 -10.29 -25.63
CA LEU A 49 6.89 -10.03 -24.78
C LEU A 49 5.98 -11.26 -24.72
N ALA A 50 5.67 -11.88 -25.85
CA ALA A 50 4.80 -13.05 -25.90
C ALA A 50 5.42 -14.29 -25.23
N LYS A 51 6.74 -14.51 -25.37
CA LYS A 51 7.45 -15.57 -24.64
C LYS A 51 7.32 -15.36 -23.14
N ALA A 52 7.54 -14.14 -22.68
CA ALA A 52 7.57 -13.89 -21.27
C ALA A 52 6.18 -13.94 -20.62
N GLN A 53 5.13 -13.45 -21.29
CA GLN A 53 3.74 -13.64 -20.84
C GLN A 53 3.38 -15.13 -20.68
N LYS A 54 3.87 -16.00 -21.58
CA LYS A 54 3.67 -17.45 -21.45
C LYS A 54 4.37 -18.03 -20.22
N ILE A 55 5.59 -17.58 -19.91
CA ILE A 55 6.29 -18.02 -18.71
C ILE A 55 5.59 -17.52 -17.45
N GLU A 56 5.19 -16.24 -17.41
CA GLU A 56 4.44 -15.67 -16.29
C GLU A 56 3.16 -16.48 -16.00
N GLN A 57 2.39 -16.79 -17.03
CA GLN A 57 1.21 -17.65 -16.90
C GLN A 57 1.57 -19.06 -16.38
N ALA A 58 2.66 -19.65 -16.86
CA ALA A 58 3.10 -20.95 -16.38
C ALA A 58 3.52 -20.89 -14.91
N PHE A 59 4.17 -19.82 -14.46
CA PHE A 59 4.51 -19.60 -13.06
C PHE A 59 3.28 -19.32 -12.18
N THR A 60 2.29 -18.58 -12.65
CA THR A 60 1.00 -18.43 -11.94
C THR A 60 0.29 -19.78 -11.78
N VAL A 61 0.34 -20.64 -12.80
CA VAL A 61 -0.18 -22.02 -12.70
C VAL A 61 0.65 -22.86 -11.73
N ALA A 62 1.98 -22.69 -11.73
CA ALA A 62 2.88 -23.38 -10.80
C ALA A 62 2.62 -22.96 -9.35
N ASP A 63 2.41 -21.67 -9.09
CA ASP A 63 2.02 -21.12 -7.80
C ASP A 63 0.70 -21.73 -7.30
N SER A 64 -0.37 -21.67 -8.09
CA SER A 64 -1.64 -22.30 -7.75
C SER A 64 -1.50 -23.79 -7.43
N ARG A 65 -0.62 -24.49 -8.16
CA ARG A 65 -0.32 -25.91 -7.90
C ARG A 65 0.54 -26.11 -6.65
N ALA A 66 1.52 -25.26 -6.39
CA ALA A 66 2.34 -25.31 -5.19
C ALA A 66 1.48 -25.12 -3.93
N SER A 67 0.55 -24.17 -3.95
CA SER A 67 -0.47 -23.99 -2.90
C SER A 67 -1.35 -25.25 -2.73
N LYS A 68 -1.82 -25.87 -3.83
CA LYS A 68 -2.56 -27.15 -3.74
C LYS A 68 -1.74 -28.31 -3.19
N ALA A 69 -0.43 -28.35 -3.49
CA ALA A 69 0.46 -29.37 -2.98
C ALA A 69 0.67 -29.22 -1.46
N SER A 70 0.84 -27.98 -0.99
CA SER A 70 1.05 -27.69 0.43
C SER A 70 -0.22 -27.83 1.29
N LEU A 71 -1.40 -27.63 0.69
CA LEU A 71 -2.71 -27.72 1.35
C LEU A 71 -3.41 -29.09 1.19
N GLY A 72 -2.85 -30.01 0.40
CA GLY A 72 -3.09 -31.44 0.60
C GLY A 72 -4.02 -32.18 -0.33
N GLU A 73 -4.51 -31.55 -1.40
CA GLU A 73 -5.36 -32.27 -2.35
C GLU A 73 -4.57 -33.28 -3.20
N SER A 74 -3.31 -32.97 -3.51
CA SER A 74 -2.39 -33.91 -4.16
C SER A 74 -0.94 -33.56 -3.84
N PRO A 75 -0.18 -34.47 -3.21
CA PRO A 75 1.17 -34.20 -2.70
C PRO A 75 2.21 -34.00 -3.81
N LEU A 76 1.87 -34.30 -5.06
CA LEU A 76 2.71 -34.07 -6.22
C LEU A 76 1.93 -33.25 -7.26
N GLN A 77 2.58 -32.21 -7.76
CA GLN A 77 2.08 -31.39 -8.86
C GLN A 77 3.18 -31.18 -9.89
N THR A 78 2.75 -30.97 -11.14
CA THR A 78 3.65 -30.80 -12.26
C THR A 78 3.15 -29.68 -13.14
N THR A 79 3.97 -28.68 -13.46
CA THR A 79 3.59 -27.60 -14.37
C THR A 79 4.51 -27.60 -15.58
N ARG A 80 3.91 -27.63 -16.77
CA ARG A 80 4.67 -27.60 -18.01
C ARG A 80 5.10 -26.18 -18.35
N VAL A 81 6.37 -26.02 -18.69
CA VAL A 81 6.98 -24.75 -19.08
C VAL A 81 7.77 -24.95 -20.38
N SER A 82 7.62 -24.03 -21.32
CA SER A 82 8.48 -24.00 -22.50
C SER A 82 9.69 -23.11 -22.22
N LEU A 83 10.91 -23.66 -22.27
CA LEU A 83 12.11 -22.90 -21.89
C LEU A 83 12.39 -21.73 -22.85
N MET A 84 11.98 -21.82 -24.12
CA MET A 84 12.08 -20.74 -25.12
C MET A 84 13.46 -20.07 -25.22
N GLY A 85 14.54 -20.81 -24.93
CA GLY A 85 15.92 -20.31 -24.96
C GLY A 85 16.45 -19.80 -23.62
N GLY A 86 15.62 -19.82 -22.57
CA GLY A 86 16.00 -19.46 -21.21
C GLY A 86 16.47 -20.64 -20.36
N THR A 87 16.76 -20.31 -19.11
CA THR A 87 17.23 -21.22 -18.07
C THR A 87 16.21 -21.25 -16.93
N LEU A 88 15.86 -22.44 -16.46
CA LEU A 88 14.95 -22.66 -15.35
C LEU A 88 15.71 -23.39 -14.24
N GLU A 89 15.70 -22.83 -13.03
CA GLU A 89 16.47 -23.33 -11.90
C GLU A 89 15.60 -23.41 -10.64
N VAL A 90 15.84 -24.45 -9.85
CA VAL A 90 15.37 -24.55 -8.48
C VAL A 90 16.55 -24.25 -7.58
N ARG A 91 16.41 -23.24 -6.71
CA ARG A 91 17.43 -22.78 -5.77
C ARG A 91 16.89 -22.88 -4.35
N GLY A 92 17.03 -24.06 -3.77
CA GLY A 92 16.62 -24.38 -2.40
C GLY A 92 17.78 -24.98 -1.60
N ASP A 93 18.91 -24.26 -1.56
CA ASP A 93 20.12 -24.60 -0.81
C ASP A 93 20.58 -23.45 0.10
N ALA A 94 21.68 -23.65 0.83
CA ALA A 94 22.16 -22.71 1.84
C ALA A 94 22.55 -21.33 1.26
N GLU A 95 23.02 -21.26 0.01
CA GLU A 95 23.34 -19.99 -0.64
C GLU A 95 22.04 -19.24 -0.98
N ALA A 96 21.09 -19.94 -1.61
CA ALA A 96 19.79 -19.37 -1.95
C ALA A 96 19.01 -18.89 -0.71
N TYR A 97 19.14 -19.57 0.42
CA TYR A 97 18.49 -19.18 1.68
C TYR A 97 19.08 -17.92 2.30
N ASN A 98 20.33 -17.57 2.02
CA ASN A 98 20.91 -16.30 2.47
C ASN A 98 20.41 -15.10 1.66
N GLU A 99 19.92 -15.34 0.44
CA GLU A 99 19.39 -14.33 -0.48
C GLU A 99 17.85 -14.24 -0.46
N SER A 100 17.19 -15.06 0.37
CA SER A 100 15.74 -15.27 0.32
C SER A 100 15.22 -15.78 1.66
N GLN A 101 14.91 -14.85 2.55
CA GLN A 101 14.57 -15.14 3.94
C GLN A 101 13.65 -14.10 4.58
N ILE A 102 12.83 -14.54 5.54
CA ILE A 102 11.90 -13.71 6.28
C ILE A 102 12.28 -13.70 7.77
N MET A 103 12.28 -12.53 8.40
CA MET A 103 12.29 -12.39 9.86
C MET A 103 11.01 -11.70 10.32
N ILE A 104 10.42 -12.18 11.41
CA ILE A 104 9.22 -11.60 11.98
C ILE A 104 9.48 -11.39 13.47
N LEU A 105 9.14 -10.20 13.96
CA LEU A 105 9.39 -9.76 15.31
C LEU A 105 8.18 -8.99 15.83
N ALA A 106 7.62 -9.43 16.94
CA ALA A 106 6.60 -8.69 17.69
C ALA A 106 7.29 -7.88 18.80
N VAL A 107 6.99 -6.58 18.88
CA VAL A 107 7.63 -5.63 19.81
C VAL A 107 6.58 -4.89 20.61
N SER A 108 6.82 -4.68 21.91
CA SER A 108 5.97 -3.81 22.73
C SER A 108 6.67 -2.47 23.00
N SER A 109 5.90 -1.39 22.98
CA SER A 109 6.28 -0.06 23.42
C SER A 109 6.67 0.02 24.90
N SER A 110 6.26 -0.97 25.70
CA SER A 110 6.67 -1.11 27.10
C SER A 110 8.06 -1.73 27.29
N SER A 111 8.65 -2.30 26.24
CA SER A 111 9.98 -2.87 26.25
C SER A 111 11.05 -1.79 26.45
N SER A 112 12.03 -2.02 27.33
CA SER A 112 13.08 -1.03 27.62
C SER A 112 13.98 -0.70 26.41
N TRP A 113 13.94 -1.54 25.38
CA TRP A 113 14.72 -1.42 24.16
C TRP A 113 13.91 -0.91 22.96
N TYR A 114 12.61 -0.64 23.14
CA TYR A 114 11.70 -0.24 22.06
C TYR A 114 12.18 0.99 21.28
N ASP A 115 12.42 2.11 21.97
CA ASP A 115 12.81 3.37 21.32
C ASP A 115 14.15 3.25 20.58
N ASP A 116 15.12 2.52 21.15
CA ASP A 116 16.42 2.32 20.52
C ASP A 116 16.30 1.41 19.28
N PHE A 117 15.45 0.39 19.33
CA PHE A 117 15.16 -0.47 18.18
C PHE A 117 14.42 0.27 17.08
N LEU A 118 13.39 1.05 17.39
CA LEU A 118 12.63 1.82 16.40
C LEU A 118 13.55 2.71 15.56
N ASN A 119 14.52 3.38 16.20
CA ASN A 119 15.49 4.25 15.53
C ASN A 119 16.43 3.52 14.55
N LYS A 120 16.50 2.18 14.59
CA LYS A 120 17.35 1.33 13.74
C LYS A 120 16.54 0.32 12.94
N SER A 121 15.22 0.32 13.09
CA SER A 121 14.32 -0.70 12.53
C SER A 121 14.27 -0.69 11.01
N ASP A 122 14.82 0.34 10.37
CA ASP A 122 14.92 0.52 8.92
C ASP A 122 16.05 -0.30 8.27
N GLN A 123 16.76 -1.14 9.02
CA GLN A 123 17.88 -1.94 8.52
C GLN A 123 17.70 -3.44 8.76
N TRP A 124 18.13 -4.25 7.78
CA TRP A 124 18.25 -5.70 7.97
C TRP A 124 19.20 -6.03 9.13
N ASN A 125 18.84 -7.01 9.95
CA ASN A 125 19.53 -7.42 11.18
C ASN A 125 19.48 -6.42 12.36
N SER A 126 18.69 -5.35 12.30
CA SER A 126 18.53 -4.40 13.41
C SER A 126 18.09 -5.07 14.73
N TRP A 127 17.31 -6.15 14.65
CA TRP A 127 16.83 -6.90 15.81
C TRP A 127 17.92 -7.69 16.55
N LYS A 128 19.08 -7.94 15.92
CA LYS A 128 20.10 -8.86 16.48
C LYS A 128 20.66 -8.40 17.82
N ASP A 129 20.70 -7.09 18.05
CA ASP A 129 21.19 -6.50 19.29
C ASP A 129 20.26 -6.81 20.49
N TYR A 130 19.01 -7.21 20.23
CA TYR A 130 17.95 -7.39 21.23
C TYR A 130 17.53 -8.86 21.42
N GLU A 131 18.14 -9.81 20.70
CA GLU A 131 17.79 -11.26 20.78
C GLU A 131 17.92 -11.86 22.20
N ASN A 132 18.67 -11.19 23.09
CA ASN A 132 18.88 -11.62 24.47
C ASN A 132 17.93 -10.93 25.48
N GLU A 133 17.08 -10.01 25.02
CA GLU A 133 16.10 -9.34 25.88
C GLU A 133 14.99 -10.32 26.29
N SER A 134 14.55 -10.24 27.54
CA SER A 134 13.63 -11.24 28.11
C SER A 134 12.24 -11.25 27.46
N ASP A 135 11.85 -10.11 26.88
CA ASP A 135 10.58 -9.88 26.20
C ASP A 135 10.74 -9.86 24.67
N PHE A 136 11.92 -10.25 24.14
CA PHE A 136 12.11 -10.45 22.72
C PHE A 136 11.13 -11.51 22.21
N SER A 137 10.41 -11.19 21.13
CA SER A 137 9.41 -12.07 20.51
C SER A 137 9.64 -12.18 19.00
N GLY A 138 10.84 -12.61 18.64
CA GLY A 138 11.25 -12.92 17.27
C GLY A 138 11.81 -14.32 17.16
N TYR A 139 11.99 -14.81 15.93
CA TYR A 139 12.61 -16.12 15.71
C TYR A 139 14.12 -16.07 15.99
N SER A 140 14.65 -17.14 16.59
CA SER A 140 16.11 -17.30 16.84
C SER A 140 16.94 -17.47 15.56
N SER A 141 16.28 -17.70 14.43
CA SER A 141 16.88 -17.72 13.10
C SER A 141 15.80 -17.30 12.09
N THR A 142 16.24 -16.69 11.00
CA THR A 142 15.36 -16.29 9.91
C THR A 142 14.72 -17.52 9.25
N ILE A 143 13.57 -17.30 8.62
CA ILE A 143 12.80 -18.34 7.93
C ILE A 143 13.24 -18.35 6.46
N PRO A 144 13.94 -19.40 5.99
CA PRO A 144 14.39 -19.46 4.60
C PRO A 144 13.24 -19.75 3.65
N MET A 145 13.24 -19.10 2.49
CA MET A 145 12.25 -19.32 1.43
C MET A 145 12.84 -20.11 0.25
N GLY A 146 13.96 -19.64 -0.32
CA GLY A 146 14.46 -20.17 -1.59
C GLY A 146 13.51 -19.84 -2.76
N LYS A 147 13.89 -20.22 -3.98
CA LYS A 147 13.15 -19.79 -5.18
C LYS A 147 13.20 -20.80 -6.33
N ILE A 148 12.16 -20.80 -7.17
CA ILE A 148 12.22 -21.35 -8.53
C ILE A 148 12.34 -20.16 -9.46
N ILE A 149 13.37 -20.13 -10.31
CA ILE A 149 13.73 -18.96 -11.11
C ILE A 149 13.84 -19.33 -12.58
N TYR A 150 13.27 -18.52 -13.45
CA TYR A 150 13.45 -18.55 -14.89
C TYR A 150 14.15 -17.29 -15.35
N THR A 151 15.23 -17.44 -16.12
CA THR A 151 16.02 -16.33 -16.66
C THR A 151 16.11 -16.43 -18.18
N THR A 152 15.82 -15.32 -18.87
CA THR A 152 16.00 -15.18 -20.32
C THR A 152 16.42 -13.76 -20.69
N GLY A 153 17.61 -13.61 -21.29
CA GLY A 153 18.23 -12.31 -21.50
C GLY A 153 18.34 -11.54 -20.18
N ASP A 154 17.77 -10.34 -20.12
CA ASP A 154 17.74 -9.50 -18.92
C ASP A 154 16.48 -9.73 -18.06
N ARG A 155 15.59 -10.65 -18.42
CA ARG A 155 14.35 -10.89 -17.69
C ARG A 155 14.47 -12.08 -16.75
N THR A 156 13.97 -11.87 -15.54
CA THR A 156 13.86 -12.88 -14.49
C THR A 156 12.41 -13.01 -14.05
N ILE A 157 11.94 -14.24 -13.91
CA ILE A 157 10.64 -14.56 -13.30
C ILE A 157 10.91 -15.58 -12.19
N ALA A 158 10.43 -15.32 -10.98
CA ALA A 158 10.66 -16.21 -9.85
C ALA A 158 9.38 -16.49 -9.06
N TYR A 159 9.27 -17.72 -8.58
CA TYR A 159 8.36 -18.11 -7.51
C TYR A 159 9.15 -18.10 -6.20
N GLU A 160 8.75 -17.27 -5.24
CA GLU A 160 9.43 -17.07 -3.95
C GLU A 160 8.42 -16.69 -2.87
N GLY A 161 8.52 -17.32 -1.69
CA GLY A 161 7.71 -16.98 -0.51
C GLY A 161 6.20 -17.18 -0.70
N GLY A 162 5.78 -17.88 -1.76
CA GLY A 162 4.38 -18.06 -2.14
C GLY A 162 3.85 -17.04 -3.15
N GLY A 163 4.68 -16.11 -3.64
CA GLY A 163 4.32 -15.17 -4.71
C GLY A 163 5.11 -15.42 -6.00
N VAL A 164 4.66 -14.81 -7.11
CA VAL A 164 5.37 -14.79 -8.38
C VAL A 164 5.80 -13.37 -8.72
N TRP A 165 7.08 -13.19 -8.98
CA TRP A 165 7.72 -11.90 -9.22
C TRP A 165 8.36 -11.89 -10.61
N SER A 166 8.26 -10.77 -11.33
CA SER A 166 9.01 -10.54 -12.57
C SER A 166 9.88 -9.30 -12.46
N ARG A 167 11.10 -9.38 -12.97
CA ARG A 167 12.10 -8.32 -12.97
C ARG A 167 12.75 -8.20 -14.35
N TYR A 168 13.08 -6.98 -14.75
CA TYR A 168 13.76 -6.66 -16.01
C TYR A 168 15.07 -5.92 -15.73
N GLY A 169 16.20 -6.60 -15.85
CA GLY A 169 17.54 -6.03 -15.73
C GLY A 169 17.73 -5.24 -14.44
N ASP A 170 18.14 -3.98 -14.62
CA ASP A 170 18.32 -2.97 -13.56
C ASP A 170 17.00 -2.29 -13.12
N GLY A 171 15.89 -2.60 -13.78
CA GLY A 171 14.55 -2.14 -13.40
C GLY A 171 14.03 -2.78 -12.11
N GLY A 172 12.89 -2.26 -11.64
CA GLY A 172 12.22 -2.77 -10.46
C GLY A 172 11.46 -4.08 -10.68
N SER A 173 11.08 -4.72 -9.58
CA SER A 173 10.28 -5.95 -9.56
C SER A 173 8.79 -5.62 -9.64
N VAL A 174 8.04 -6.51 -10.29
CA VAL A 174 6.59 -6.46 -10.48
C VAL A 174 5.99 -7.76 -9.99
N MET A 175 4.93 -7.66 -9.19
CA MET A 175 4.17 -8.82 -8.74
C MET A 175 3.26 -9.33 -9.88
N ILE A 176 3.38 -10.63 -10.18
CA ILE A 176 2.55 -11.34 -11.17
C ILE A 176 1.45 -12.14 -10.48
N SER A 177 1.79 -12.80 -9.36
CA SER A 177 0.85 -13.52 -8.50
C SER A 177 1.14 -13.15 -7.05
N PRO A 178 0.13 -12.75 -6.26
CA PRO A 178 0.34 -12.35 -4.88
C PRO A 178 0.63 -13.55 -3.98
N PRO A 179 1.46 -13.37 -2.93
CA PRO A 179 1.60 -14.36 -1.88
C PRO A 179 0.32 -14.44 -1.03
N GLU A 180 0.13 -15.57 -0.34
CA GLU A 180 -0.98 -15.83 0.59
C GLU A 180 -0.87 -15.05 1.92
N PHE A 181 -0.40 -13.80 1.88
CA PHE A 181 -0.25 -12.92 3.03
C PHE A 181 -1.57 -12.18 3.27
N HIS A 182 -2.30 -12.59 4.30
CA HIS A 182 -3.60 -12.00 4.66
C HIS A 182 -3.55 -11.26 5.98
N PHE A 183 -3.84 -9.97 5.96
CA PHE A 183 -3.98 -9.16 7.16
C PHE A 183 -5.33 -8.44 7.17
N ASN A 184 -6.12 -8.69 8.21
CA ASN A 184 -7.43 -8.03 8.39
C ASN A 184 -7.46 -7.14 9.64
N THR A 185 -6.31 -6.60 10.06
CA THR A 185 -6.09 -5.75 11.25
C THR A 185 -6.36 -6.39 12.61
N GLN A 186 -6.82 -7.64 12.66
CA GLN A 186 -6.97 -8.42 13.90
C GLN A 186 -6.24 -9.77 13.81
N THR A 187 -6.24 -10.37 12.62
CA THR A 187 -5.60 -11.63 12.32
C THR A 187 -4.61 -11.43 11.17
N LEU A 188 -3.37 -11.84 11.38
CA LEU A 188 -2.38 -12.04 10.33
C LEU A 188 -2.24 -13.54 10.06
N THR A 189 -2.45 -13.95 8.82
CA THR A 189 -2.13 -15.29 8.33
C THR A 189 -1.04 -15.19 7.28
N LEU A 190 0.08 -15.88 7.53
CA LEU A 190 1.23 -15.87 6.64
C LEU A 190 1.78 -17.30 6.47
N PRO A 191 1.36 -18.01 5.42
CA PRO A 191 1.94 -19.27 5.03
C PRO A 191 3.18 -19.02 4.15
N ILE A 192 4.34 -19.44 4.63
CA ILE A 192 5.63 -19.29 3.96
C ILE A 192 5.93 -20.58 3.21
N MET A 193 6.17 -20.46 1.91
CA MET A 193 6.51 -21.58 1.04
C MET A 193 8.03 -21.69 0.93
N LYS A 194 8.60 -22.76 1.49
CA LYS A 194 10.04 -23.02 1.44
C LYS A 194 10.38 -24.00 0.32
N ILE A 195 11.09 -23.52 -0.68
CA ILE A 195 11.62 -24.33 -1.78
C ILE A 195 12.85 -25.12 -1.31
N THR A 196 12.85 -26.41 -1.62
CA THR A 196 13.99 -27.31 -1.45
C THR A 196 14.31 -27.97 -2.78
N GLY A 197 15.58 -28.33 -2.98
CA GLY A 197 16.07 -28.90 -4.23
C GLY A 197 17.06 -27.97 -4.92
N ASN A 198 17.90 -28.55 -5.78
CA ASN A 198 18.86 -27.80 -6.57
C ASN A 198 19.00 -28.49 -7.94
N THR A 199 18.25 -27.99 -8.90
CA THR A 199 18.20 -28.53 -10.27
C THR A 199 18.15 -27.36 -11.26
N SER A 200 18.79 -27.48 -12.41
CA SER A 200 18.81 -26.45 -13.44
C SER A 200 18.71 -27.09 -14.81
N ILE A 201 17.90 -26.50 -15.69
CA ILE A 201 17.74 -26.91 -17.08
C ILE A 201 17.73 -25.68 -17.98
N SER A 202 18.45 -25.74 -19.09
CA SER A 202 18.50 -24.67 -20.10
C SER A 202 18.21 -25.26 -21.47
N GLY A 203 17.52 -24.51 -22.32
CA GLY A 203 17.28 -24.95 -23.69
C GLY A 203 16.05 -24.33 -24.34
N THR A 204 15.59 -24.94 -25.42
CA THR A 204 14.44 -24.47 -26.21
C THR A 204 13.24 -25.40 -26.14
N THR A 205 13.33 -26.50 -25.39
CA THR A 205 12.29 -27.54 -25.31
C THR A 205 11.31 -27.26 -24.18
N GLU A 206 10.21 -28.00 -24.17
CA GLU A 206 9.33 -28.09 -23.00
C GLU A 206 9.99 -28.91 -21.89
N THR A 207 9.75 -28.52 -20.66
CA THR A 207 10.17 -29.18 -19.41
C THR A 207 9.03 -29.08 -18.40
N ASP A 208 9.13 -29.85 -17.34
CA ASP A 208 8.13 -29.86 -16.28
C ASP A 208 8.76 -29.37 -14.96
N ILE A 209 8.13 -28.38 -14.32
CA ILE A 209 8.37 -28.02 -12.91
C ILE A 209 7.59 -29.00 -12.06
N MET A 210 8.28 -29.86 -11.33
CA MET A 210 7.68 -30.78 -10.37
C MET A 210 7.76 -30.18 -8.97
N VAL A 211 6.65 -30.13 -8.24
CA VAL A 211 6.59 -29.68 -6.84
C VAL A 211 5.95 -30.77 -6.01
N ARG A 212 6.62 -31.18 -4.94
CA ARG A 212 6.16 -32.17 -3.97
C ARG A 212 6.09 -31.57 -2.58
N SER A 213 5.03 -31.87 -1.83
CA SER A 213 4.92 -31.52 -0.42
C SER A 213 4.48 -32.72 0.40
N THR A 214 4.89 -32.75 1.67
CA THR A 214 4.38 -33.73 2.64
C THR A 214 2.99 -33.38 3.16
N ASN A 215 2.45 -32.20 2.80
CA ASN A 215 1.17 -31.68 3.28
C ASN A 215 1.09 -31.62 4.82
N THR A 216 2.22 -31.29 5.45
CA THR A 216 2.32 -31.13 6.90
C THR A 216 3.00 -29.79 7.19
N PRO A 217 2.27 -28.66 7.07
CA PRO A 217 2.82 -27.35 7.40
C PRO A 217 3.31 -27.33 8.86
N GLN A 218 4.50 -26.79 9.08
CA GLN A 218 5.00 -26.51 10.41
C GLN A 218 4.38 -25.21 10.90
N VAL A 219 3.66 -25.25 12.03
CA VAL A 219 3.18 -24.05 12.70
C VAL A 219 4.35 -23.36 13.41
N LEU A 220 4.72 -22.17 12.92
CA LEU A 220 5.77 -21.33 13.49
C LEU A 220 5.21 -20.35 14.52
N PHE A 221 3.96 -19.91 14.36
CA PHE A 221 3.25 -19.09 15.33
C PHE A 221 1.74 -19.41 15.28
N PRO A 222 1.04 -19.56 16.43
CA PRO A 222 1.56 -19.60 17.79
C PRO A 222 2.28 -20.92 18.07
N ASN A 223 3.41 -20.90 18.76
CA ASN A 223 4.18 -22.10 19.11
C ASN A 223 5.10 -21.87 20.32
N THR A 224 4.59 -22.17 21.53
CA THR A 224 5.33 -22.00 22.80
C THR A 224 6.54 -22.91 22.96
N THR A 225 6.73 -23.88 22.06
CA THR A 225 7.92 -24.75 22.05
C THR A 225 9.08 -24.07 21.33
N ILE A 226 8.80 -23.18 20.37
CA ILE A 226 9.82 -22.37 19.70
C ILE A 226 10.22 -21.20 20.60
N ASP A 227 9.23 -20.46 21.11
CA ASP A 227 9.42 -19.35 22.02
C ASP A 227 8.22 -19.21 22.95
N ILE A 228 8.44 -19.04 24.25
CA ILE A 228 7.36 -18.94 25.25
C ILE A 228 6.39 -17.77 24.98
N ASN A 229 6.85 -16.72 24.30
CA ASN A 229 6.09 -15.54 23.93
C ASN A 229 5.22 -15.77 22.67
N PHE A 230 5.41 -16.85 21.91
CA PHE A 230 4.63 -17.16 20.71
C PHE A 230 3.25 -17.72 21.04
N THR A 231 2.41 -16.85 21.58
CA THR A 231 1.04 -17.14 22.01
C THR A 231 0.06 -16.21 21.34
N ASN A 232 -1.18 -16.68 21.17
CA ASN A 232 -2.32 -15.84 20.85
C ASN A 232 -3.23 -15.70 22.09
N PRO A 233 -3.81 -14.52 22.38
CA PRO A 233 -3.60 -13.29 21.64
C PRO A 233 -2.18 -12.73 21.79
N ILE A 234 -1.65 -12.11 20.73
CA ILE A 234 -0.31 -11.50 20.80
C ILE A 234 -0.31 -10.31 21.76
N ARG A 235 0.81 -10.11 22.46
CA ARG A 235 1.01 -9.01 23.41
C ARG A 235 2.14 -8.12 22.94
N ALA A 236 1.92 -7.45 21.81
CA ALA A 236 2.87 -6.56 21.18
C ALA A 236 2.12 -5.37 20.59
N ASP A 237 2.79 -4.22 20.50
CA ASP A 237 2.27 -2.96 19.98
C ASP A 237 2.62 -2.77 18.50
N ASP A 238 3.70 -3.41 18.03
CA ASP A 238 4.12 -3.43 16.64
C ASP A 238 4.53 -4.84 16.19
N LEU A 239 4.26 -5.16 14.94
CA LEU A 239 4.77 -6.35 14.27
C LEU A 239 5.65 -5.93 13.08
N PHE A 240 6.93 -6.29 13.14
CA PHE A 240 7.88 -6.08 12.05
C PHE A 240 8.06 -7.37 11.25
N ILE A 241 7.98 -7.26 9.93
CA ILE A 241 8.25 -8.34 8.97
C ILE A 241 9.35 -7.85 8.03
N TYR A 242 10.54 -8.42 8.15
CA TYR A 242 11.66 -8.16 7.28
C TYR A 242 11.72 -9.24 6.21
N ILE A 243 11.69 -8.86 4.94
CA ILE A 243 11.78 -9.76 3.79
C ILE A 243 13.04 -9.41 3.01
N ASN A 244 14.07 -10.23 3.16
CA ASN A 244 15.32 -10.12 2.41
C ASN A 244 15.20 -10.92 1.11
N SER A 245 15.29 -10.24 -0.02
CA SER A 245 15.07 -10.82 -1.34
C SER A 245 15.59 -9.93 -2.47
N GLU A 246 16.07 -10.52 -3.56
CA GLU A 246 16.34 -9.80 -4.82
C GLU A 246 15.10 -9.08 -5.39
N PHE A 247 13.89 -9.52 -4.97
CA PHE A 247 12.59 -8.97 -5.35
C PHE A 247 11.98 -8.05 -4.29
N TYR A 248 12.78 -7.57 -3.33
CA TYR A 248 12.31 -6.75 -2.21
C TYR A 248 11.43 -5.56 -2.65
N ASP A 249 11.80 -4.81 -3.69
CA ASP A 249 10.97 -3.69 -4.15
C ASP A 249 9.60 -4.12 -4.70
N GLY A 250 9.45 -5.38 -5.14
CA GLY A 250 8.17 -5.99 -5.48
C GLY A 250 7.35 -6.35 -4.24
N TRP A 251 8.00 -6.95 -3.23
CA TRP A 251 7.41 -7.21 -1.93
C TRP A 251 6.90 -5.94 -1.25
N ALA A 252 7.64 -4.84 -1.33
CA ALA A 252 7.23 -3.54 -0.80
C ALA A 252 5.96 -3.01 -1.47
N LYS A 253 5.89 -3.01 -2.80
CA LYS A 253 4.68 -2.61 -3.53
C LYS A 253 3.46 -3.45 -3.17
N TYR A 254 3.64 -4.75 -2.93
CA TYR A 254 2.57 -5.60 -2.43
C TYR A 254 2.17 -5.22 -1.00
N ALA A 255 3.15 -5.05 -0.11
CA ALA A 255 2.91 -4.70 1.28
C ALA A 255 2.18 -3.37 1.44
N GLU A 256 2.44 -2.37 0.59
CA GLU A 256 1.73 -1.09 0.54
C GLU A 256 0.22 -1.24 0.27
N THR A 257 -0.21 -2.36 -0.32
CA THR A 257 -1.64 -2.67 -0.50
C THR A 257 -2.31 -3.21 0.77
N LEU A 258 -1.54 -3.61 1.77
CA LEU A 258 -2.05 -4.10 3.04
C LEU A 258 -2.52 -2.94 3.92
N THR A 259 -3.69 -3.10 4.51
CA THR A 259 -4.26 -2.13 5.45
C THR A 259 -3.35 -1.94 6.67
N ALA A 260 -3.17 -0.70 7.10
CA ALA A 260 -2.39 -0.35 8.30
C ALA A 260 -0.95 -0.86 8.29
N SER A 261 -0.33 -0.89 7.10
CA SER A 261 1.09 -1.13 6.93
C SER A 261 1.87 0.18 6.76
N GLU A 262 3.08 0.19 7.31
CA GLU A 262 4.15 1.12 6.98
C GLU A 262 5.29 0.32 6.38
N VAL A 263 5.82 0.79 5.25
CA VAL A 263 6.80 0.03 4.46
C VAL A 263 8.06 0.86 4.28
N THR A 264 9.19 0.28 4.65
CA THR A 264 10.53 0.86 4.50
C THR A 264 11.40 -0.06 3.66
N LEU A 265 12.26 0.53 2.82
CA LEU A 265 13.17 -0.19 1.93
C LEU A 265 14.63 -0.01 2.37
N ASP A 266 15.29 -1.11 2.72
CA ASP A 266 16.74 -1.16 2.89
C ASP A 266 17.37 -1.64 1.58
N HIS A 267 17.70 -0.68 0.72
CA HIS A 267 18.30 -0.95 -0.60
C HIS A 267 19.68 -1.59 -0.50
N GLN A 268 20.45 -1.33 0.57
CA GLN A 268 21.80 -1.85 0.72
C GLN A 268 21.78 -3.36 0.97
N ASN A 269 20.81 -3.84 1.75
CA ASN A 269 20.66 -5.26 2.04
C ASN A 269 19.59 -5.95 1.18
N GLN A 270 18.91 -5.24 0.26
CA GLN A 270 17.80 -5.77 -0.54
C GLN A 270 16.66 -6.32 0.34
N THR A 271 16.18 -5.47 1.26
CA THR A 271 15.18 -5.88 2.26
C THR A 271 13.98 -4.95 2.23
N THR A 272 12.79 -5.54 2.27
CA THR A 272 11.52 -4.85 2.59
C THR A 272 11.23 -5.01 4.06
N ILE A 273 10.83 -3.92 4.70
CA ILE A 273 10.52 -3.90 6.12
C ILE A 273 9.08 -3.43 6.23
N ILE A 274 8.21 -4.32 6.69
CA ILE A 274 6.79 -4.05 6.86
C ILE A 274 6.55 -3.93 8.35
N GLN A 275 6.16 -2.74 8.80
CA GLN A 275 5.66 -2.51 10.14
C GLN A 275 4.12 -2.54 10.08
N LEU A 276 3.53 -3.44 10.84
CA LEU A 276 2.10 -3.47 11.10
C LEU A 276 1.88 -2.98 12.53
N GLY A 277 1.40 -1.75 12.67
CA GLY A 277 1.00 -1.21 13.96
C GLY A 277 -0.15 -2.04 14.51
N THR A 278 0.00 -2.56 15.73
CA THR A 278 -1.11 -3.18 16.46
C THR A 278 -1.81 -2.13 17.32
N VAL A 279 -1.12 -1.11 17.80
CA VAL A 279 -1.75 0.02 18.49
C VAL A 279 -1.62 1.26 17.61
N PRO A 280 -2.73 1.94 17.27
CA PRO A 280 -2.61 3.19 16.56
C PRO A 280 -1.89 4.25 17.39
N PRO A 281 -1.10 5.15 16.78
CA PRO A 281 -0.42 6.21 17.52
C PRO A 281 -1.47 7.11 18.20
N MET A 282 -1.47 7.08 19.54
CA MET A 282 -2.28 7.95 20.38
C MET A 282 -1.37 8.75 21.31
N GLY A 283 -1.71 10.02 21.53
CA GLY A 283 -0.86 10.97 22.25
C GLY A 283 -0.84 12.31 21.55
N THR A 284 0.19 13.10 21.85
CA THR A 284 0.46 14.39 21.20
C THR A 284 1.64 14.23 20.27
N PHE A 285 1.49 14.70 19.04
CA PHE A 285 2.47 14.55 17.97
C PHE A 285 2.75 15.91 17.32
N PRO A 286 3.95 16.12 16.77
CA PRO A 286 4.23 17.27 15.91
C PRO A 286 3.22 17.34 14.78
N LEU A 287 2.84 18.56 14.37
CA LEU A 287 1.86 18.76 13.31
C LEU A 287 2.37 18.22 11.97
N SER A 288 1.87 17.06 11.56
CA SER A 288 2.13 16.48 10.25
C SER A 288 1.07 16.90 9.23
N SER A 289 1.40 16.84 7.93
CA SER A 289 0.43 17.11 6.86
C SER A 289 -0.68 16.06 6.79
N SER A 290 -0.42 14.83 7.26
CA SER A 290 -1.40 13.76 7.38
C SER A 290 -1.04 12.74 8.45
N PHE A 291 -2.06 12.13 9.04
CA PHE A 291 -1.95 11.00 9.98
C PHE A 291 -3.14 10.05 9.82
N LYS A 292 -3.09 8.89 10.46
CA LYS A 292 -4.08 7.81 10.30
C LYS A 292 -4.76 7.49 11.63
N ILE A 293 -6.08 7.30 11.60
CA ILE A 293 -6.86 6.70 12.69
C ILE A 293 -7.22 5.27 12.25
N ILE A 294 -6.58 4.31 12.89
CA ILE A 294 -6.73 2.87 12.64
C ILE A 294 -7.87 2.35 13.51
N LYS A 295 -8.90 1.77 12.86
CA LYS A 295 -9.94 0.92 13.48
C LYS A 295 -10.59 1.46 14.76
N LEU A 296 -11.24 2.62 14.67
CA LEU A 296 -12.07 3.16 15.74
C LEU A 296 -13.14 2.15 16.21
N ASN A 297 -13.36 2.04 17.52
CA ASN A 297 -14.37 1.11 18.07
C ASN A 297 -15.79 1.60 17.86
N GLU A 298 -16.41 1.20 16.74
CA GLU A 298 -17.78 1.56 16.38
C GLU A 298 -18.85 1.08 17.37
N SER A 299 -18.55 0.08 18.21
CA SER A 299 -19.48 -0.38 19.26
C SER A 299 -19.53 0.57 20.46
N ASN A 300 -18.49 1.39 20.66
CA ASN A 300 -18.49 2.45 21.65
C ASN A 300 -19.26 3.65 21.08
N PRO A 301 -20.28 4.20 21.79
CA PRO A 301 -21.04 5.35 21.29
C PRO A 301 -20.17 6.59 21.09
N ASP A 302 -19.11 6.75 21.87
CA ASP A 302 -18.21 7.91 21.85
C ASP A 302 -16.74 7.46 21.86
N PRO A 303 -16.26 6.89 20.74
CA PRO A 303 -14.95 6.26 20.71
C PRO A 303 -13.80 7.28 20.60
N MET A 304 -14.07 8.55 20.28
CA MET A 304 -13.02 9.57 20.29
C MET A 304 -12.90 10.17 21.70
N TYR A 305 -11.71 10.13 22.29
CA TYR A 305 -11.43 10.64 23.65
C TYR A 305 -10.67 11.98 23.63
N ASN A 306 -9.83 12.22 22.63
CA ASN A 306 -9.22 13.50 22.34
C ASN A 306 -8.99 13.61 20.83
N PHE A 307 -9.42 14.71 20.24
CA PHE A 307 -9.07 15.05 18.88
C PHE A 307 -8.92 16.57 18.79
N SER A 308 -7.69 17.04 18.94
CA SER A 308 -7.42 18.47 19.03
C SER A 308 -6.16 18.87 18.26
N PHE A 309 -6.13 20.12 17.83
CA PHE A 309 -5.00 20.72 17.14
C PHE A 309 -4.55 21.95 17.91
N TYR A 310 -3.30 21.97 18.36
CA TYR A 310 -2.63 23.13 18.91
C TYR A 310 -1.90 23.85 17.78
N PHE A 311 -2.27 25.09 17.51
CA PHE A 311 -1.59 25.91 16.52
C PHE A 311 -0.88 27.08 17.19
N GLU A 312 0.38 27.27 16.82
CA GLU A 312 1.19 28.42 17.20
C GLU A 312 1.35 29.38 16.01
N ASP A 313 1.25 30.68 16.26
CA ASP A 313 1.45 31.71 15.23
C ASP A 313 2.93 31.99 14.95
N THR A 314 3.26 32.21 13.68
CA THR A 314 4.60 32.53 13.15
C THR A 314 5.28 33.76 13.75
N GLU A 315 4.53 34.76 14.18
CA GLU A 315 5.08 35.99 14.77
C GLU A 315 4.55 36.23 16.19
N GLY A 316 3.82 35.26 16.74
CA GLY A 316 3.10 35.25 18.00
C GLY A 316 2.15 36.44 18.26
N ASP A 317 1.46 36.92 17.24
CA ASP A 317 0.46 37.97 17.33
C ASP A 317 -0.94 37.36 17.12
N ALA A 318 -1.87 37.50 18.08
CA ALA A 318 -3.20 36.88 17.94
C ALA A 318 -3.96 37.39 16.70
N SER A 319 -3.64 38.58 16.20
CA SER A 319 -4.25 39.11 15.00
C SER A 319 -3.94 38.28 13.75
N ASN A 320 -2.88 37.48 13.77
CA ASN A 320 -2.50 36.58 12.68
C ASN A 320 -3.42 35.36 12.54
N PHE A 321 -4.20 35.00 13.57
CA PHE A 321 -5.26 34.00 13.41
C PHE A 321 -6.40 34.51 12.50
N ASN A 322 -6.69 35.83 12.49
CA ASN A 322 -7.79 36.40 11.70
C ASN A 322 -7.73 36.11 10.18
N PRO A 323 -6.58 36.28 9.48
CA PRO A 323 -6.49 36.01 8.04
C PRO A 323 -6.40 34.53 7.70
N VAL A 324 -5.96 33.67 8.62
CA VAL A 324 -5.69 32.26 8.35
C VAL A 324 -7.00 31.48 8.23
N ARG A 325 -7.04 30.61 7.23
CA ARG A 325 -8.02 29.53 7.15
C ARG A 325 -7.31 28.21 7.28
N THR A 326 -7.81 27.39 8.18
CA THR A 326 -7.28 26.06 8.46
C THR A 326 -8.33 25.02 8.11
N TYR A 327 -7.89 23.95 7.46
CA TYR A 327 -8.75 22.88 6.98
C TYR A 327 -8.28 21.57 7.58
N ILE A 328 -9.22 20.82 8.13
CA ILE A 328 -8.98 19.47 8.64
C ILE A 328 -9.92 18.55 7.88
N THR A 329 -9.38 17.51 7.25
CA THR A 329 -10.18 16.57 6.45
C THR A 329 -9.89 15.15 6.90
N ALA A 330 -10.93 14.40 7.23
CA ALA A 330 -10.90 12.97 7.52
C ALA A 330 -11.62 12.20 6.40
N THR A 331 -10.96 11.21 5.80
CA THR A 331 -11.51 10.42 4.70
C THR A 331 -11.35 8.93 4.95
N ALA A 332 -12.38 8.14 4.63
CA ALA A 332 -12.33 6.68 4.64
C ALA A 332 -13.26 6.16 3.54
N GLY A 333 -12.72 5.35 2.62
CA GLY A 333 -13.48 4.80 1.50
C GLY A 333 -14.23 5.86 0.69
N THR A 334 -15.55 5.84 0.78
CA THR A 334 -16.47 6.74 0.07
C THR A 334 -16.87 7.99 0.87
N LYS A 335 -16.47 8.05 2.14
CA LYS A 335 -16.90 9.03 3.14
C LYS A 335 -15.84 10.09 3.38
N THR A 336 -16.27 11.32 3.62
CA THR A 336 -15.40 12.46 3.93
C THR A 336 -16.05 13.36 4.96
N LEU A 337 -15.29 13.76 5.97
CA LEU A 337 -15.64 14.76 6.96
C LEU A 337 -14.62 15.89 6.88
N TYR A 338 -15.11 17.12 6.75
CA TYR A 338 -14.31 18.29 6.49
C TYR A 338 -14.65 19.40 7.48
N TYR A 339 -13.63 20.05 8.04
CA TYR A 339 -13.75 21.22 8.92
C TYR A 339 -13.06 22.42 8.26
N GLU A 340 -13.75 23.56 8.19
CA GLU A 340 -13.16 24.87 7.87
C GLU A 340 -13.16 25.73 9.12
N ILE A 341 -11.96 26.02 9.62
CA ILE A 341 -11.72 26.91 10.75
C ILE A 341 -11.20 28.24 10.20
N LYS A 342 -11.75 29.33 10.71
CA LYS A 342 -11.30 30.69 10.40
C LYS A 342 -11.21 31.48 11.69
N LYS A 343 -10.07 32.15 11.90
CA LYS A 343 -9.79 32.86 13.16
C LYS A 343 -9.84 31.91 14.35
N ASN A 344 -10.96 31.86 15.05
CA ASN A 344 -11.18 31.04 16.23
C ASN A 344 -12.55 30.36 16.22
N GLU A 345 -13.17 30.25 15.05
CA GLU A 345 -14.49 29.64 14.89
C GLU A 345 -14.47 28.57 13.78
N ILE A 346 -15.26 27.52 13.97
CA ILE A 346 -15.55 26.54 12.91
C ILE A 346 -16.65 27.14 12.04
N THR A 347 -16.25 27.62 10.86
CA THR A 347 -17.18 28.24 9.92
C THR A 347 -18.08 27.20 9.26
N THR A 348 -17.54 26.02 8.96
CA THR A 348 -18.28 24.94 8.31
C THR A 348 -17.74 23.58 8.73
N ILE A 349 -18.62 22.62 8.98
CA ILE A 349 -18.33 21.19 8.92
C ILE A 349 -19.16 20.59 7.79
N GLU A 350 -18.54 19.81 6.91
CA GLU A 350 -19.22 19.09 5.83
C GLU A 350 -18.97 17.59 5.95
N TYR A 351 -20.05 16.79 5.96
CA TYR A 351 -19.99 15.34 5.79
C TYR A 351 -20.59 14.93 4.44
N THR A 352 -19.91 14.03 3.74
CA THR A 352 -20.34 13.50 2.44
C THR A 352 -20.09 12.02 2.33
N ASP A 353 -21.00 11.29 1.69
CA ASP A 353 -20.83 9.89 1.28
C ASP A 353 -21.12 9.77 -0.22
N SER A 354 -20.06 9.52 -1.00
CA SER A 354 -20.15 9.41 -2.46
C SER A 354 -20.91 8.17 -2.95
N SER A 355 -21.12 7.15 -2.09
CA SER A 355 -21.96 6.00 -2.40
C SER A 355 -23.45 6.35 -2.41
N TYR A 356 -23.84 7.36 -1.63
CA TYR A 356 -25.22 7.82 -1.50
C TYR A 356 -25.57 8.97 -2.47
N GLY A 357 -24.57 9.71 -2.95
CA GLY A 357 -24.74 10.70 -4.01
C GLY A 357 -23.87 11.94 -3.83
N THR A 358 -24.42 13.10 -4.19
CA THR A 358 -23.73 14.40 -4.10
C THR A 358 -24.21 15.28 -2.96
N ASN A 359 -25.10 14.75 -2.10
CA ASN A 359 -25.64 15.46 -0.96
C ASN A 359 -24.55 15.67 0.10
N LYS A 360 -24.71 16.74 0.89
CA LYS A 360 -23.78 17.10 1.95
C LYS A 360 -24.55 17.50 3.20
N GLU A 361 -24.17 16.94 4.32
CA GLU A 361 -24.65 17.39 5.62
C GLU A 361 -23.72 18.49 6.15
N LYS A 362 -24.31 19.59 6.64
CA LYS A 362 -23.54 20.76 7.05
C LYS A 362 -23.85 21.22 8.45
N TRP A 363 -22.81 21.64 9.15
CA TRP A 363 -22.91 22.28 10.45
C TRP A 363 -22.11 23.57 10.46
N ALA A 364 -22.58 24.56 11.21
CA ALA A 364 -21.87 25.80 11.45
C ALA A 364 -21.94 26.19 12.92
N THR A 365 -21.02 27.04 13.35
CA THR A 365 -21.01 27.59 14.72
C THR A 365 -22.34 28.23 15.09
N SER A 366 -22.85 27.89 16.28
CA SER A 366 -24.05 28.49 16.87
C SER A 366 -23.73 29.14 18.22
N GLY A 367 -24.59 30.07 18.64
CA GLY A 367 -24.50 30.68 19.97
C GLY A 367 -23.23 31.48 20.28
N GLY A 368 -22.44 31.86 19.26
CA GLY A 368 -21.17 32.58 19.44
C GLY A 368 -20.04 31.73 20.02
N SER A 369 -20.10 30.40 19.87
CA SER A 369 -19.02 29.51 20.30
C SER A 369 -17.71 29.85 19.57
N GLU A 370 -16.66 30.12 20.33
CA GLU A 370 -15.34 30.43 19.81
C GLU A 370 -14.26 29.71 20.63
N PHE A 371 -13.16 29.34 19.97
CA PHE A 371 -11.97 28.84 20.65
C PHE A 371 -11.17 30.01 21.25
N PRO A 372 -10.59 29.83 22.44
CA PRO A 372 -9.75 30.86 23.02
C PRO A 372 -8.47 31.02 22.19
N ILE A 373 -8.09 32.27 21.91
CA ILE A 373 -6.75 32.62 21.44
C ILE A 373 -6.00 33.17 22.65
N TYR A 374 -4.90 32.53 23.01
CA TYR A 374 -4.06 32.96 24.12
C TYR A 374 -2.88 33.78 23.60
N GLU A 375 -2.55 34.85 24.31
CA GLU A 375 -1.33 35.64 24.14
C GLU A 375 -0.51 35.57 25.44
N ASP A 376 0.81 35.52 25.34
CA ASP A 376 1.69 35.56 26.52
C ASP A 376 1.41 36.83 27.37
N PRO A 377 1.09 36.69 28.66
CA PRO A 377 0.90 37.82 29.58
C PRO A 377 2.07 38.81 29.63
N LEU A 378 3.29 38.36 29.31
CA LEU A 378 4.51 39.17 29.27
C LEU A 378 4.61 40.04 28.01
N HIS A 379 3.63 39.99 27.10
CA HIS A 379 3.63 40.67 25.78
C HIS A 379 4.83 40.28 24.91
N VAL A 380 5.43 39.11 25.16
CA VAL A 380 6.27 38.44 24.18
C VAL A 380 5.29 38.00 23.10
N LYS A 381 5.56 38.31 21.83
CA LYS A 381 4.67 37.87 20.76
C LYS A 381 4.74 36.33 20.69
N MET A 382 3.83 35.66 21.38
CA MET A 382 3.55 34.23 21.36
C MET A 382 2.04 34.09 21.48
N ALA A 383 1.39 33.75 20.35
CA ALA A 383 -0.04 33.59 20.27
C ALA A 383 -0.35 32.18 19.80
N ASN A 384 -1.26 31.51 20.50
CA ASN A 384 -1.65 30.13 20.18
C ASN A 384 -3.15 29.90 20.41
N SER A 385 -3.65 28.82 19.82
CA SER A 385 -5.01 28.35 20.05
C SER A 385 -5.10 26.84 19.91
N THR A 386 -5.89 26.21 20.78
CA THR A 386 -6.21 24.78 20.70
C THR A 386 -7.63 24.60 20.19
N PHE A 387 -7.76 23.98 19.02
CA PHE A 387 -9.02 23.60 18.42
C PHE A 387 -9.39 22.19 18.88
N ASP A 388 -10.14 22.11 19.98
CA ASP A 388 -10.68 20.85 20.51
C ASP A 388 -11.93 20.44 19.70
N LEU A 389 -11.73 19.51 18.75
CA LEU A 389 -12.80 18.99 17.90
C LEU A 389 -13.74 18.02 18.64
N LEU A 390 -13.52 17.80 19.94
CA LEU A 390 -14.40 17.06 20.84
C LEU A 390 -14.97 17.95 21.95
N SER A 391 -15.00 19.27 21.74
CA SER A 391 -15.57 20.18 22.72
C SER A 391 -17.06 19.91 22.99
N THR A 392 -17.40 19.73 24.26
CA THR A 392 -18.79 19.58 24.74
C THR A 392 -19.50 20.91 24.94
N THR A 393 -18.77 22.03 24.84
CA THR A 393 -19.29 23.39 25.03
C THR A 393 -19.33 24.21 23.74
N TYR A 394 -18.63 23.76 22.69
CA TYR A 394 -18.70 24.35 21.36
C TYR A 394 -19.96 23.88 20.66
N MET A 395 -20.91 24.77 20.41
CA MET A 395 -22.21 24.42 19.87
C MET A 395 -22.25 24.66 18.37
N LEU A 396 -22.85 23.70 17.66
CA LEU A 396 -23.05 23.73 16.22
C LEU A 396 -24.53 23.67 15.92
N GLU A 397 -24.96 24.38 14.89
CA GLU A 397 -26.30 24.32 14.34
C GLU A 397 -26.28 23.62 12.99
N TYR A 398 -27.25 22.74 12.78
CA TYR A 398 -27.40 21.98 11.54
C TYR A 398 -28.00 22.85 10.44
N ASP A 399 -27.30 22.97 9.30
CA ASP A 399 -27.74 23.70 8.11
C ASP A 399 -28.08 22.74 6.97
N ASN A 400 -29.35 22.34 6.92
CA ASN A 400 -29.86 21.49 5.83
C ASN A 400 -30.29 22.35 4.64
N GLN A 401 -29.42 22.44 3.63
CA GLN A 401 -29.85 22.88 2.30
C GLN A 401 -30.27 21.65 1.48
N ALA A 402 -31.60 21.44 1.36
CA ALA A 402 -32.28 20.51 0.44
C ALA A 402 -32.45 19.03 0.84
N ASP A 403 -32.99 18.73 2.03
CA ASP A 403 -33.26 17.35 2.49
C ASP A 403 -32.01 16.45 2.40
N ALA A 404 -30.85 17.03 2.70
CA ALA A 404 -29.53 16.41 2.58
C ALA A 404 -29.13 15.56 3.80
N GLU A 405 -30.06 15.30 4.72
CA GLU A 405 -29.86 14.41 5.86
C GLU A 405 -30.01 12.96 5.38
N PHE A 406 -28.98 12.14 5.60
CA PHE A 406 -28.98 10.72 5.21
C PHE A 406 -28.18 9.80 6.13
N SER A 407 -27.51 10.35 7.14
CA SER A 407 -26.58 9.62 7.99
C SER A 407 -26.97 9.60 9.47
N TRP A 408 -27.98 10.38 9.83
CA TRP A 408 -28.69 10.33 11.10
C TRP A 408 -29.99 9.50 10.96
N ASP A 409 -30.71 9.29 12.05
CA ASP A 409 -31.90 8.42 12.19
C ASP A 409 -31.62 6.93 12.49
N GLU A 410 -32.65 6.06 12.43
CA GLU A 410 -32.54 4.63 12.73
C GLU A 410 -31.46 3.93 11.88
N VAL A 411 -30.69 3.01 12.49
CA VAL A 411 -29.61 2.23 11.84
C VAL A 411 -30.05 1.63 10.50
N SER A 412 -29.27 1.93 9.46
CA SER A 412 -29.48 1.57 8.07
C SER A 412 -28.13 1.37 7.36
N SER A 413 -28.10 1.31 6.02
CA SER A 413 -26.84 1.22 5.26
C SER A 413 -25.97 2.48 5.34
N THR A 414 -26.53 3.62 5.73
CA THR A 414 -25.83 4.92 5.78
C THR A 414 -25.80 5.54 7.18
N THR A 415 -26.44 4.91 8.16
CA THR A 415 -26.67 5.46 9.51
C THR A 415 -26.18 4.47 10.57
N MET A 416 -25.83 4.99 11.75
CA MET A 416 -25.40 4.20 12.90
C MET A 416 -25.81 4.86 14.21
N LEU A 417 -25.68 4.14 15.32
CA LEU A 417 -26.00 4.69 16.64
C LEU A 417 -25.24 6.01 16.88
N PRO A 418 -25.87 7.04 17.46
CA PRO A 418 -27.20 7.00 18.07
C PRO A 418 -28.34 7.18 17.04
N ASN A 419 -29.45 6.47 17.25
CA ASN A 419 -30.68 6.64 16.45
C ASN A 419 -31.38 7.95 16.84
N VAL A 420 -31.00 9.03 16.17
CA VAL A 420 -31.50 10.38 16.42
C VAL A 420 -31.84 11.01 15.08
N SER A 421 -33.07 11.49 14.93
CA SER A 421 -33.47 12.27 13.76
C SER A 421 -33.12 13.75 13.99
N ILE A 422 -32.48 14.40 13.01
CA ILE A 422 -32.09 15.82 13.08
C ILE A 422 -32.76 16.64 11.97
N THR A 423 -32.95 17.93 12.21
CA THR A 423 -33.58 18.90 11.30
C THR A 423 -32.85 20.24 11.30
N THR A 424 -33.06 21.07 10.28
CA THR A 424 -32.42 22.39 10.18
C THR A 424 -32.67 23.23 11.44
N GLY A 425 -31.61 23.82 11.97
CA GLY A 425 -31.68 24.64 13.19
C GLY A 425 -31.50 23.86 14.48
N ASP A 426 -31.41 22.54 14.43
CA ASP A 426 -31.07 21.75 15.61
C ASP A 426 -29.61 22.01 16.02
N VAL A 427 -29.41 22.12 17.34
CA VAL A 427 -28.13 22.52 17.92
C VAL A 427 -27.51 21.36 18.70
N TYR A 428 -26.29 20.98 18.34
CA TYR A 428 -25.54 19.89 18.97
C TYR A 428 -24.14 20.34 19.39
N PRO A 429 -23.58 19.78 20.48
CA PRO A 429 -22.17 19.94 20.78
C PRO A 429 -21.29 19.36 19.67
N LEU A 430 -20.17 20.02 19.39
CA LEU A 430 -19.13 19.55 18.47
C LEU A 430 -18.69 18.12 18.80
N TYR A 431 -18.59 17.78 20.09
CA TYR A 431 -18.37 16.42 20.58
C TYR A 431 -19.26 15.35 19.93
N ASN A 432 -20.57 15.60 19.87
CA ASN A 432 -21.54 14.65 19.33
C ASN A 432 -21.43 14.53 17.81
N VAL A 433 -21.26 15.66 17.13
CA VAL A 433 -21.14 15.73 15.67
C VAL A 433 -19.87 15.01 15.21
N THR A 434 -18.72 15.31 15.83
CA THR A 434 -17.45 14.66 15.51
C THR A 434 -17.49 13.16 15.80
N ASN A 435 -17.94 12.73 16.97
CA ASN A 435 -18.02 11.29 17.29
C ASN A 435 -18.94 10.52 16.33
N HIS A 436 -20.09 11.08 15.96
CA HIS A 436 -21.01 10.45 15.03
C HIS A 436 -20.36 10.21 13.65
N TYR A 437 -19.81 11.25 13.03
CA TYR A 437 -19.21 11.12 11.70
C TYR A 437 -17.92 10.31 11.70
N MET A 438 -17.10 10.39 12.75
CA MET A 438 -15.89 9.58 12.87
C MET A 438 -16.20 8.09 12.92
N LYS A 439 -17.30 7.68 13.57
CA LYS A 439 -17.75 6.28 13.51
C LYS A 439 -18.24 5.91 12.10
N LEU A 440 -18.98 6.78 11.42
CA LEU A 440 -19.42 6.53 10.04
C LEU A 440 -18.24 6.33 9.10
N LEU A 441 -17.21 7.17 9.22
CA LEU A 441 -15.93 7.00 8.53
C LEU A 441 -15.28 5.65 8.86
N ALA A 442 -15.23 5.26 10.14
CA ALA A 442 -14.61 4.01 10.58
C ALA A 442 -15.23 2.76 9.94
N SER A 443 -16.54 2.79 9.63
CA SER A 443 -17.22 1.68 8.93
C SER A 443 -16.73 1.45 7.49
N ASP A 444 -16.08 2.45 6.87
CA ASP A 444 -15.41 2.33 5.57
C ASP A 444 -13.91 1.96 5.70
N GLY A 445 -13.41 1.76 6.92
CA GLY A 445 -12.06 1.27 7.20
C GLY A 445 -11.10 2.34 7.74
N LEU A 446 -9.88 2.37 7.20
CA LEU A 446 -8.82 3.26 7.65
C LEU A 446 -9.21 4.72 7.40
N ILE A 447 -9.20 5.54 8.46
CA ILE A 447 -9.44 6.97 8.34
C ILE A 447 -8.10 7.67 8.14
N VAL A 448 -7.97 8.38 7.03
CA VAL A 448 -6.84 9.26 6.75
C VAL A 448 -7.25 10.68 7.11
N CYS A 449 -6.56 11.27 8.07
CA CYS A 449 -6.73 12.66 8.45
C CYS A 449 -5.61 13.50 7.83
N SER A 450 -5.97 14.67 7.34
CA SER A 450 -5.04 15.65 6.79
C SER A 450 -5.39 17.03 7.28
N TRP A 451 -4.38 17.88 7.30
CA TRP A 451 -4.48 19.27 7.70
C TRP A 451 -3.86 20.16 6.61
N SER A 452 -4.38 21.37 6.44
CA SER A 452 -3.74 22.39 5.61
C SER A 452 -4.16 23.79 6.03
N GLN A 453 -3.37 24.79 5.63
CA GLN A 453 -3.69 26.21 5.79
C GLN A 453 -3.74 26.92 4.44
N ASN A 454 -4.55 27.98 4.35
CA ASN A 454 -4.59 28.89 3.20
C ASN A 454 -4.69 30.34 3.69
N ASN A 455 -4.25 31.27 2.84
CA ASN A 455 -3.99 32.69 3.11
C ASN A 455 -2.88 32.95 4.15
N ASN A 456 -1.81 33.61 3.70
CA ASN A 456 -0.74 34.20 4.52
C ASN A 456 0.12 33.26 5.40
N GLU A 457 -0.12 31.94 5.40
CA GLU A 457 0.69 30.88 6.05
C GLU A 457 1.27 31.31 7.40
N LYS A 458 0.38 31.69 8.33
CA LYS A 458 0.78 32.22 9.63
C LYS A 458 0.81 31.18 10.75
N ILE A 459 0.47 29.92 10.49
CA ILE A 459 0.67 28.85 11.47
C ILE A 459 2.08 28.29 11.35
N LYS A 460 2.80 28.27 12.47
CA LYS A 460 4.15 27.75 12.61
C LYS A 460 4.09 26.24 12.84
N GLU A 461 4.23 25.47 11.77
CA GLU A 461 4.06 24.01 11.81
C GLU A 461 5.04 23.32 12.76
N GLU A 462 6.29 23.78 12.83
CA GLU A 462 7.34 23.22 13.69
C GLU A 462 7.08 23.35 15.21
N ASP A 463 6.25 24.32 15.60
CA ASP A 463 5.86 24.56 17.00
C ASP A 463 4.39 24.17 17.25
N SER A 464 3.72 23.61 16.24
CA SER A 464 2.32 23.19 16.32
C SER A 464 2.22 21.68 16.51
N GLU A 465 1.13 21.23 17.12
CA GLU A 465 0.94 19.83 17.51
C GLU A 465 -0.51 19.40 17.26
N TYR A 466 -0.74 18.10 17.15
CA TYR A 466 -2.08 17.53 17.27
C TYR A 466 -2.11 16.47 18.38
N THR A 467 -3.23 16.37 19.08
CA THR A 467 -3.48 15.33 20.06
C THR A 467 -4.61 14.42 19.60
N LEU A 468 -4.35 13.12 19.61
CA LEU A 468 -5.28 12.10 19.20
C LEU A 468 -5.32 10.99 20.25
N VAL A 469 -6.48 10.74 20.83
CA VAL A 469 -6.73 9.62 21.76
C VAL A 469 -8.11 9.08 21.45
N TYR A 470 -8.22 7.76 21.30
CA TYR A 470 -9.49 7.14 20.96
C TYR A 470 -9.55 5.68 21.42
N ASP A 471 -10.72 5.09 21.36
CA ASP A 471 -10.96 3.68 21.60
C ASP A 471 -10.67 2.91 20.32
N SER A 472 -9.53 2.22 20.25
CA SER A 472 -9.20 1.34 19.13
C SER A 472 -9.86 -0.02 19.32
N SER A 473 -10.52 -0.52 18.28
CA SER A 473 -11.10 -1.87 18.24
C SER A 473 -10.14 -2.97 17.77
N GLY A 474 -8.89 -2.62 17.44
CA GLY A 474 -7.98 -3.58 16.81
C GLY A 474 -6.54 -3.38 17.23
N ASN A 475 -6.06 -4.30 18.06
CA ASN A 475 -4.70 -4.80 17.95
C ASN A 475 -4.73 -6.04 17.06
N ILE A 476 -3.61 -6.35 16.40
CA ILE A 476 -3.37 -7.72 15.94
C ILE A 476 -3.53 -8.58 17.20
N ALA A 477 -4.56 -9.41 17.21
CA ALA A 477 -4.84 -10.32 18.30
C ALA A 477 -4.31 -11.70 17.92
N TYR A 478 -4.42 -12.09 16.66
CA TYR A 478 -4.09 -13.44 16.22
C TYR A 478 -3.03 -13.42 15.14
N LEU A 479 -1.92 -14.09 15.40
CA LEU A 479 -0.90 -14.37 14.40
C LEU A 479 -0.92 -15.86 14.09
N HIS A 480 -0.94 -16.21 12.81
CA HIS A 480 -0.86 -17.58 12.33
C HIS A 480 0.18 -17.66 11.22
N ILE A 481 1.38 -18.12 11.57
CA ILE A 481 2.49 -18.27 10.63
C ILE A 481 2.79 -19.75 10.50
N THR A 482 2.86 -20.22 9.25
CA THR A 482 3.21 -21.60 8.94
C THR A 482 4.32 -21.64 7.92
N SER A 483 5.18 -22.65 7.96
CA SER A 483 6.15 -22.94 6.90
C SER A 483 5.85 -24.29 6.28
N SER A 484 5.82 -24.36 4.96
CA SER A 484 5.62 -25.60 4.20
C SER A 484 6.81 -25.87 3.30
N ASP A 485 7.42 -27.03 3.48
CA ASP A 485 8.48 -27.50 2.58
C ASP A 485 7.87 -27.98 1.25
N LEU A 486 8.42 -27.43 0.17
CA LEU A 486 8.12 -27.77 -1.22
C LEU A 486 9.40 -28.28 -1.88
N GLU A 487 9.47 -29.59 -2.07
CA GLU A 487 10.55 -30.21 -2.84
C GLU A 487 10.28 -30.01 -4.33
N ALA A 488 11.09 -29.15 -4.94
CA ALA A 488 10.96 -28.78 -6.34
C ALA A 488 12.10 -29.39 -7.17
N SER A 489 11.77 -29.80 -8.39
CA SER A 489 12.76 -30.19 -9.39
C SER A 489 12.31 -29.84 -10.79
N VAL A 490 13.25 -29.55 -11.67
CA VAL A 490 13.00 -29.40 -13.11
C VAL A 490 13.44 -30.66 -13.84
N VAL A 491 12.56 -31.21 -14.68
CA VAL A 491 12.74 -32.51 -15.35
C VAL A 491 12.36 -32.53 -16.83
#